data_AF-A0A7D9DPU1-F1
#
_entry.id   AF-A0A7D9DPU1-F1
#
_cell.length_a   1.000
_cell.length_b   1.000
_cell.length_c   1.000
_cell.angle_alpha   90.00
_cell.angle_beta   90.00
_cell.angle_gamma   90.00
#
_symmetry.space_group_name_H-M   'P 1'
#
loop_
_entity.id
_entity.type
_entity.pdbx_description
1 polymer ?
#
loop_
_entity_poly.entity_id
_entity_poly.type
_entity_poly.pdbx_seq_one_letter_code
_entity_poly.pdbx_strand_id
1 'polypeptide(L)'
;MAVNAGIAMLEERIKVLERRIISTNPDKIKTSCTDALTQVKQDLNKIATRYSKLGVLWKRLNELQDYLTPEFLEKLTLTDQSKADIILAGEQQLTATAEQFQTLEQFKNIPSEATFKDLPEWSCKLQPLVQVNIQQLEEIETLDEQVCELLTTYNNIINSLSRQFQEWENIICELEEAAQNTTTE
;
A
#
# COMPACT_ATOMS: atom_id res chain seq x y z
N MET A 1 -16.07 5.84 -13.16
CA MET A 1 -15.73 7.27 -13.41
C MET A 1 -14.29 7.50 -13.84
N ALA A 2 -13.28 6.76 -13.34
CA ALA A 2 -11.87 6.93 -13.74
C ALA A 2 -11.54 6.57 -15.21
N VAL A 3 -12.21 5.55 -15.78
CA VAL A 3 -11.99 5.12 -17.17
C VAL A 3 -12.38 6.22 -18.18
N ASN A 4 -13.47 6.94 -17.94
CA ASN A 4 -13.91 8.05 -18.80
C ASN A 4 -12.95 9.24 -18.77
N ALA A 5 -12.28 9.49 -17.64
CA ALA A 5 -11.28 10.55 -17.53
C ALA A 5 -10.03 10.21 -18.36
N GLY A 6 -9.61 8.93 -18.36
CA GLY A 6 -8.50 8.47 -19.20
C GLY A 6 -8.80 8.59 -20.69
N ILE A 7 -10.02 8.24 -21.11
CA ILE A 7 -10.47 8.36 -22.51
C ILE A 7 -10.51 9.82 -22.94
N ALA A 8 -11.07 10.72 -22.12
CA ALA A 8 -11.12 12.15 -22.43
C ALA A 8 -9.72 12.78 -22.56
N MET A 9 -8.76 12.37 -21.73
CA MET A 9 -7.37 12.84 -21.81
C MET A 9 -6.67 12.36 -23.08
N LEU A 10 -6.94 11.12 -23.50
CA LEU A 10 -6.43 10.55 -24.74
C LEU A 10 -7.02 11.28 -25.97
N GLU A 11 -8.32 11.56 -25.96
CA GLU A 11 -8.97 12.31 -27.05
C GLU A 11 -8.41 13.73 -27.20
N GLU A 12 -8.16 14.44 -26.10
CA GLU A 12 -7.55 15.77 -26.20
C GLU A 12 -6.12 15.70 -26.75
N ARG A 13 -5.33 14.73 -26.32
CA ARG A 13 -3.98 14.50 -26.87
C ARG A 13 -4.02 14.18 -28.36
N ILE A 14 -4.97 13.35 -28.80
CA ILE A 14 -5.15 13.03 -30.23
C ILE A 14 -5.51 14.29 -31.02
N LYS A 15 -6.47 15.10 -30.56
CA LYS A 15 -6.84 16.37 -31.21
C LYS A 15 -5.67 17.36 -31.32
N VAL A 16 -4.79 17.40 -30.32
CA VAL A 16 -3.58 18.22 -30.36
C VAL A 16 -2.59 17.69 -31.40
N LEU A 17 -2.40 16.37 -31.49
CA LEU A 17 -1.53 15.73 -32.47
C LEU A 17 -2.06 15.90 -33.90
N GLU A 18 -3.36 15.73 -34.11
CA GLU A 18 -4.02 15.95 -35.39
C GLU A 18 -3.86 17.41 -35.85
N ARG A 19 -4.06 18.38 -34.96
CA ARG A 19 -3.80 19.80 -35.28
C ARG A 19 -2.35 20.06 -35.70
N ARG A 20 -1.37 19.45 -35.02
CA ARG A 20 0.06 19.63 -35.31
C ARG A 20 0.48 18.99 -36.63
N ILE A 21 -0.06 17.81 -36.96
CA ILE A 21 0.35 17.04 -38.14
C ILE A 21 -0.43 17.48 -39.39
N ILE A 22 -1.73 17.74 -39.26
CA ILE A 22 -2.66 17.93 -40.39
C ILE A 22 -2.86 19.42 -40.74
N SER A 23 -2.37 20.35 -39.90
CA SER A 23 -2.39 21.81 -40.12
C SER A 23 -3.51 22.31 -41.06
N THR A 24 -4.74 22.47 -40.53
CA THR A 24 -5.91 23.16 -41.11
C THR A 24 -6.37 22.76 -42.54
N ASN A 25 -5.66 21.91 -43.28
CA ASN A 25 -6.00 21.62 -44.67
C ASN A 25 -5.74 20.13 -45.02
N PRO A 26 -6.74 19.27 -44.82
CA PRO A 26 -6.61 17.82 -44.97
C PRO A 26 -6.30 17.38 -46.42
N ASP A 27 -6.57 18.24 -47.41
CA ASP A 27 -6.39 17.92 -48.84
C ASP A 27 -4.94 18.05 -49.35
N LYS A 28 -4.00 18.49 -48.50
CA LYS A 28 -2.58 18.70 -48.87
C LYS A 28 -1.63 17.57 -48.47
N ILE A 29 -2.09 16.54 -47.74
CA ILE A 29 -1.23 15.43 -47.29
C ILE A 29 -1.13 14.39 -48.41
N LYS A 30 -0.32 14.67 -49.43
CA LYS A 30 -0.04 13.75 -50.55
C LYS A 30 1.18 12.86 -50.32
N THR A 31 1.97 13.10 -49.28
CA THR A 31 3.17 12.34 -48.95
C THR A 31 3.20 12.02 -47.47
N SER A 32 3.69 10.84 -47.10
CA SER A 32 3.87 10.48 -45.69
C SER A 32 4.80 11.51 -45.04
N CYS A 33 4.49 11.96 -43.81
CA CYS A 33 5.34 12.90 -43.08
C CYS A 33 6.78 12.39 -42.94
N THR A 34 6.96 11.07 -42.90
CA THR A 34 8.26 10.40 -42.91
C THR A 34 9.02 10.63 -44.21
N ASP A 35 8.32 10.67 -45.34
CA ASP A 35 8.92 10.80 -46.67
C ASP A 35 9.32 12.25 -46.91
N ALA A 36 8.46 13.20 -46.51
CA ALA A 36 8.81 14.62 -46.51
C ALA A 36 10.00 14.91 -45.57
N LEU A 37 10.02 14.34 -44.36
CA LEU A 37 11.12 14.52 -43.42
C LEU A 37 12.42 13.89 -43.91
N THR A 38 12.37 12.69 -44.51
CA THR A 38 13.54 12.05 -45.09
C THR A 38 14.05 12.80 -46.31
N GLN A 39 13.17 13.36 -47.14
CA GLN A 39 13.55 14.23 -48.25
C GLN A 39 14.25 15.50 -47.75
N VAL A 40 13.68 16.20 -46.76
CA VAL A 40 14.31 17.38 -46.13
C VAL A 40 15.66 17.02 -45.51
N LYS A 41 15.77 15.88 -44.83
CA LYS A 41 17.04 15.40 -44.28
C LYS A 41 18.07 15.10 -45.37
N GLN A 42 17.66 14.49 -46.48
CA GLN A 42 18.53 14.24 -47.63
C GLN A 42 19.00 15.54 -48.27
N ASP A 43 18.12 16.53 -48.43
CA ASP A 43 18.47 17.82 -49.01
C ASP A 43 19.36 18.64 -48.07
N LEU A 44 19.11 18.61 -46.76
CA LEU A 44 20.01 19.17 -45.74
C LEU A 44 21.40 18.51 -45.78
N ASN A 45 21.47 17.19 -45.93
CA ASN A 45 22.73 16.48 -46.09
C ASN A 45 23.45 16.86 -47.40
N LYS A 46 22.74 16.99 -48.53
CA LYS A 46 23.33 17.47 -49.79
C LYS A 46 23.88 18.89 -49.66
N ILE A 47 23.20 19.76 -48.91
CA ILE A 47 23.65 21.13 -48.66
C ILE A 47 24.86 21.12 -47.71
N ALA A 48 24.84 20.28 -46.67
CA ALA A 48 25.95 20.14 -45.73
C ALA A 48 27.23 19.58 -46.39
N THR A 49 27.09 18.66 -47.36
CA THR A 49 28.25 18.15 -48.13
C THR A 49 28.75 19.13 -49.18
N ARG A 50 27.87 19.93 -49.80
CA ARG A 50 28.25 20.98 -50.76
C ARG A 50 28.90 22.19 -50.10
N TYR A 51 28.51 22.53 -48.87
CA TYR A 51 29.05 23.65 -48.11
C TYR A 51 29.75 23.12 -46.84
N SER A 52 31.02 22.75 -46.95
CA SER A 52 31.83 22.27 -45.81
C SER A 52 31.83 23.23 -44.62
N LYS A 53 31.76 24.54 -44.90
CA LYS A 53 31.58 25.60 -43.88
C LYS A 53 30.27 25.47 -43.10
N LEU A 54 29.18 25.04 -43.76
CA LEU A 54 27.90 24.78 -43.10
C LEU A 54 27.98 23.55 -42.20
N GLY A 55 28.72 22.51 -42.60
CA GLY A 55 29.03 21.38 -41.71
C GLY A 55 29.77 21.77 -40.44
N VAL A 56 30.71 22.72 -40.53
CA VAL A 56 31.39 23.31 -39.36
C VAL A 56 30.42 24.13 -38.52
N LEU A 57 29.51 24.89 -39.13
CA LEU A 57 28.47 25.62 -38.40
C LEU A 57 27.46 24.70 -37.71
N TRP A 58 27.09 23.57 -38.31
CA TRP A 58 26.24 22.56 -37.67
C TRP A 58 26.92 21.91 -36.46
N LYS A 59 28.21 21.61 -36.56
CA LYS A 59 29.00 21.15 -35.40
C LYS A 59 29.07 22.22 -34.31
N ARG A 60 29.36 23.47 -34.68
CA ARG A 60 29.41 24.59 -33.75
C ARG A 60 28.04 24.91 -33.14
N LEU A 61 26.94 24.66 -33.86
CA LEU A 61 25.58 24.79 -33.34
C LEU A 61 25.28 23.70 -32.31
N ASN A 62 25.70 22.46 -32.55
CA ASN A 62 25.61 21.39 -31.55
C ASN A 62 26.48 21.70 -30.33
N GLU A 63 27.70 22.18 -30.54
CA GLU A 63 28.56 22.65 -29.43
C GLU A 63 27.91 23.82 -28.67
N LEU A 64 27.30 24.79 -29.36
CA LEU A 64 26.55 25.88 -28.74
C LEU A 64 25.31 25.38 -27.98
N GLN A 65 24.64 24.35 -28.50
CA GLN A 65 23.53 23.69 -27.82
C GLN A 65 24.01 23.00 -26.54
N ASP A 66 25.18 22.35 -26.57
CA ASP A 66 25.83 21.77 -25.40
C ASP A 66 26.26 22.87 -24.41
N TYR A 67 26.81 24.00 -24.87
CA TYR A 67 27.16 25.13 -24.00
C TYR A 67 25.95 25.87 -23.41
N LEU A 68 24.78 25.76 -24.05
CA LEU A 68 23.52 26.30 -23.57
C LEU A 68 22.73 25.27 -22.73
N THR A 69 23.25 24.06 -22.52
CA THR A 69 22.61 23.14 -21.58
C THR A 69 22.64 23.70 -20.16
N PRO A 70 21.54 23.54 -19.39
CA PRO A 70 21.47 24.05 -18.03
C PRO A 70 22.63 23.55 -17.15
N GLU A 71 23.06 22.32 -17.36
CA GLU A 71 24.16 21.66 -16.64
C GLU A 71 25.51 22.36 -16.86
N PHE A 72 25.81 22.81 -18.10
CA PHE A 72 27.04 23.54 -18.38
C PHE A 72 26.97 24.98 -17.83
N LEU A 73 25.81 25.63 -17.94
CA LEU A 73 25.60 26.98 -17.41
C LEU A 73 25.70 26.99 -15.89
N GLU A 74 25.14 26.00 -15.20
CA GLU A 74 25.21 25.83 -13.75
C GLU A 74 26.66 25.58 -13.30
N LYS A 75 27.42 24.77 -14.04
CA LYS A 75 28.83 24.52 -13.75
C LYS A 75 29.72 25.76 -13.96
N LEU A 76 29.36 26.65 -14.90
CA LEU A 76 30.09 27.89 -15.19
C LEU A 76 29.72 29.03 -14.23
N THR A 77 28.47 29.06 -13.76
CA THR A 77 27.94 30.14 -12.89
C THR A 77 28.15 29.86 -11.41
N LEU A 78 28.31 28.59 -11.03
CA LEU A 78 28.50 28.21 -9.64
C LEU A 78 29.97 28.30 -9.23
N THR A 79 30.28 29.35 -8.48
CA THR A 79 31.59 29.57 -7.85
C THR A 79 31.84 28.47 -6.81
N ASP A 80 33.10 28.11 -6.55
CA ASP A 80 33.43 27.04 -5.59
C ASP A 80 32.92 27.34 -4.17
N GLN A 81 32.81 28.62 -3.82
CA GLN A 81 32.20 29.06 -2.57
C GLN A 81 30.68 28.81 -2.54
N SER A 82 29.95 29.06 -3.63
CA SER A 82 28.52 28.72 -3.71
C SER A 82 28.27 27.21 -3.73
N LYS A 83 29.20 26.40 -4.24
CA LYS A 83 29.12 24.93 -4.11
C LYS A 83 29.24 24.50 -2.66
N ALA A 84 30.18 25.09 -1.91
CA ALA A 84 30.34 24.81 -0.49
C ALA A 84 29.07 25.21 0.29
N ASP A 85 28.50 26.38 0.02
CA ASP A 85 27.27 26.85 0.67
C ASP A 85 26.07 25.95 0.34
N ILE A 86 25.95 25.45 -0.90
CA ILE A 86 24.90 24.50 -1.27
C ILE A 86 25.07 23.16 -0.55
N ILE A 87 26.30 22.65 -0.46
CA ILE A 87 26.58 21.39 0.25
C ILE A 87 26.29 21.54 1.74
N LEU A 88 26.67 22.66 2.36
CA LEU A 88 26.39 22.95 3.76
C LEU A 88 24.88 23.13 4.00
N ALA A 89 24.17 23.82 3.11
CA ALA A 89 22.72 23.95 3.19
C ALA A 89 22.00 22.60 3.00
N GLY A 90 22.56 21.71 2.18
CA GLY A 90 22.05 20.37 1.92
C GLY A 90 22.52 19.30 2.90
N GLU A 91 23.40 19.61 3.85
CA GLU A 91 24.06 18.62 4.73
C GLU A 91 23.03 17.75 5.45
N GLN A 92 22.03 18.37 6.07
CA GLN A 92 20.97 17.65 6.79
C GLN A 92 20.18 16.69 5.88
N GLN A 93 19.92 17.09 4.62
CA GLN A 93 19.22 16.24 3.67
C GLN A 93 20.11 15.09 3.18
N LEU A 94 21.41 15.33 2.97
CA LEU A 94 22.37 14.29 2.63
C LEU A 94 22.50 13.28 3.76
N THR A 95 22.61 13.73 5.01
CA THR A 95 22.68 12.84 6.19
C THR A 95 21.42 12.01 6.33
N ALA A 96 20.23 12.62 6.23
CA ALA A 96 18.97 11.89 6.28
C ALA A 96 18.84 10.85 5.16
N THR A 97 19.29 11.19 3.94
CA THR A 97 19.27 10.26 2.81
C THR A 97 20.28 9.11 3.01
N ALA A 98 21.44 9.40 3.59
CA ALA A 98 22.45 8.39 3.90
C ALA A 98 21.97 7.41 4.99
N GLU A 99 21.31 7.91 6.04
CA GLU A 99 20.68 7.08 7.08
C GLU A 99 19.59 6.18 6.47
N GLN A 100 18.71 6.73 5.64
CA GLN A 100 17.69 5.96 4.92
C GLN A 100 18.34 4.88 4.04
N PHE A 101 19.41 5.23 3.32
CA PHE A 101 20.14 4.27 2.50
C PHE A 101 20.76 3.15 3.35
N GLN A 102 21.32 3.48 4.51
CA GLN A 102 21.88 2.50 5.44
C GLN A 102 20.78 1.55 5.97
N THR A 103 19.59 2.07 6.29
CA THR A 103 18.45 1.21 6.66
C THR A 103 18.04 0.30 5.49
N LEU A 104 18.01 0.82 4.26
CA LEU A 104 17.71 0.00 3.08
C LEU A 104 18.78 -1.08 2.83
N GLU A 105 20.05 -0.80 3.07
CA GLU A 105 21.11 -1.81 3.00
C GLU A 105 20.94 -2.90 4.06
N GLN A 106 20.47 -2.56 5.26
CA GLN A 106 20.12 -3.55 6.28
C GLN A 106 18.97 -4.45 5.81
N PHE A 107 17.97 -3.88 5.15
CA PHE A 107 16.84 -4.63 4.58
C PHE A 107 17.19 -5.40 3.31
N LYS A 108 18.26 -5.04 2.58
CA LYS A 108 18.74 -5.77 1.40
C LYS A 108 19.19 -7.20 1.72
N ASN A 109 19.60 -7.44 2.96
CA ASN A 109 19.94 -8.77 3.47
C ASN A 109 18.72 -9.62 3.89
N ILE A 110 17.50 -9.09 3.82
CA ILE A 110 16.30 -9.93 3.88
C ILE A 110 16.12 -10.52 2.48
N PRO A 111 16.33 -11.83 2.27
CA PRO A 111 16.14 -12.46 0.97
C PRO A 111 14.65 -12.44 0.62
N SER A 112 14.20 -11.35 -0.02
CA SER A 112 12.78 -11.15 -0.30
C SER A 112 12.25 -12.11 -1.37
N GLU A 113 13.10 -12.77 -2.16
CA GLU A 113 12.61 -13.67 -3.21
C GLU A 113 12.26 -15.08 -2.72
N ALA A 114 12.84 -15.55 -1.61
CA ALA A 114 12.54 -16.89 -1.07
C ALA A 114 11.37 -16.82 -0.08
N THR A 115 11.41 -15.91 0.89
CA THR A 115 10.41 -15.84 1.96
C THR A 115 9.05 -15.30 1.50
N PHE A 116 9.01 -14.47 0.45
CA PHE A 116 7.74 -13.91 -0.06
C PHE A 116 7.09 -14.79 -1.13
N LYS A 117 7.81 -15.75 -1.74
CA LYS A 117 7.20 -16.74 -2.65
C LYS A 117 6.30 -17.71 -1.92
N ASP A 118 6.64 -18.05 -0.69
CA ASP A 118 5.86 -18.98 0.13
C ASP A 118 4.70 -18.27 0.84
N LEU A 119 4.65 -16.93 0.84
CA LEU A 119 3.60 -16.14 1.53
C LEU A 119 2.17 -16.53 1.10
N PRO A 120 1.86 -16.74 -0.20
CA PRO A 120 0.56 -17.25 -0.63
C PRO A 120 0.28 -18.67 -0.11
N GLU A 121 1.30 -19.54 -0.01
CA GLU A 121 1.14 -20.89 0.54
C GLU A 121 0.86 -20.85 2.05
N TRP A 122 1.58 -20.00 2.79
CA TRP A 122 1.32 -19.77 4.22
C TRP A 122 -0.06 -19.16 4.46
N SER A 123 -0.49 -18.23 3.60
CA SER A 123 -1.85 -17.66 3.65
C SER A 123 -2.91 -18.73 3.42
N CYS A 124 -2.73 -19.60 2.42
CA CYS A 124 -3.62 -20.74 2.15
C CYS A 124 -3.67 -21.74 3.32
N LYS A 125 -2.55 -21.96 4.02
CA LYS A 125 -2.51 -22.82 5.23
C LYS A 125 -3.11 -22.15 6.46
N LEU A 126 -3.00 -20.82 6.56
CA LEU A 126 -3.53 -20.04 7.68
C LEU A 126 -5.06 -19.91 7.59
N GLN A 127 -5.62 -19.79 6.40
CA GLN A 127 -7.05 -19.65 6.19
C GLN A 127 -7.92 -20.75 6.85
N PRO A 128 -7.64 -22.06 6.66
CA PRO A 128 -8.39 -23.11 7.36
C PRO A 128 -8.13 -23.08 8.87
N LEU A 129 -6.94 -22.68 9.33
CA LEU A 129 -6.65 -22.55 10.76
C LEU A 129 -7.47 -21.43 11.41
N VAL A 130 -7.65 -20.31 10.71
CA VAL A 130 -8.52 -19.21 11.16
C VAL A 130 -9.96 -19.70 11.26
N GLN A 131 -10.43 -20.49 10.29
CA GLN A 131 -11.77 -21.06 10.34
C GLN A 131 -11.96 -22.02 11.53
N VAL A 132 -10.98 -22.89 11.80
CA VAL A 132 -11.00 -23.77 12.97
C VAL A 132 -10.97 -22.96 14.27
N ASN A 133 -10.20 -21.87 14.32
CA ASN A 133 -10.15 -21.01 15.51
C ASN A 133 -11.51 -20.35 15.78
N ILE A 134 -12.22 -19.90 14.75
CA ILE A 134 -13.58 -19.36 14.89
C ILE A 134 -14.53 -20.44 15.43
N GLN A 135 -14.48 -21.66 14.88
CA GLN A 135 -15.30 -22.77 15.37
C GLN A 135 -14.99 -23.11 16.84
N GLN A 136 -13.72 -23.12 17.23
CA GLN A 136 -13.32 -23.35 18.62
C GLN A 136 -13.85 -22.26 19.56
N LEU A 137 -13.89 -21.00 19.12
CA LEU A 137 -14.45 -19.91 19.91
C LEU A 137 -15.97 -20.08 20.11
N GLU A 138 -16.69 -20.46 19.05
CA GLU A 138 -18.13 -20.76 19.14
C GLU A 138 -18.40 -21.95 20.06
N GLU A 139 -17.61 -23.03 19.97
CA GLU A 139 -17.73 -24.20 20.86
C GLU A 139 -17.48 -23.82 22.34
N ILE A 140 -16.48 -22.98 22.62
CA ILE A 140 -16.19 -22.51 23.98
C ILE A 140 -17.36 -21.69 24.52
N GLU A 141 -17.96 -20.80 23.71
CA GLU A 141 -19.11 -19.99 24.13
C GLU A 141 -20.31 -20.88 24.47
N THR A 142 -20.63 -21.87 23.63
CA THR A 142 -21.73 -22.81 23.92
C THR A 142 -21.47 -23.67 25.15
N LEU A 143 -20.22 -24.10 25.38
CA LEU A 143 -19.85 -24.86 26.57
C LEU A 143 -19.97 -24.01 27.84
N ASP A 144 -19.57 -22.74 27.78
CA ASP A 144 -19.69 -21.81 28.90
C ASP A 144 -21.16 -21.58 29.28
N GLU A 145 -22.04 -21.43 28.28
CA GLU A 145 -23.49 -21.30 28.50
C GLU A 145 -24.07 -22.56 29.18
N GLN A 146 -23.71 -23.75 28.70
CA GLN A 146 -24.14 -25.02 29.31
C GLN A 146 -23.66 -25.18 30.76
N VAL A 147 -22.42 -24.77 31.05
CA VAL A 147 -21.86 -24.81 32.41
C VAL A 147 -22.59 -23.81 33.31
N CYS A 148 -22.90 -22.61 32.83
CA CYS A 148 -23.68 -21.63 33.56
C CYS A 148 -25.11 -22.12 33.86
N GLU A 149 -25.76 -22.77 32.89
CA GLU A 149 -27.08 -23.37 33.08
C GLU A 149 -27.02 -24.50 34.12
N LEU A 150 -26.03 -25.39 34.02
CA LEU A 150 -25.82 -26.46 34.98
C LEU A 150 -25.54 -25.94 36.39
N LEU A 151 -24.74 -24.87 36.53
CA LEU A 151 -24.49 -24.23 37.81
C LEU A 151 -25.77 -23.61 38.38
N THR A 152 -26.61 -23.04 37.53
CA THR A 152 -27.90 -22.45 37.94
C THR A 152 -28.86 -23.54 38.43
N THR A 153 -28.98 -24.64 37.70
CA THR A 153 -29.81 -25.79 38.11
C THR A 153 -29.32 -26.41 39.41
N TYR A 154 -28.01 -26.58 39.57
CA TYR A 154 -27.41 -27.05 40.82
C TYR A 154 -27.72 -26.14 42.01
N ASN A 155 -27.54 -24.81 41.84
CA ASN A 155 -27.89 -23.84 42.87
C ASN A 155 -29.38 -23.90 43.23
N ASN A 156 -30.27 -24.04 42.24
CA ASN A 156 -31.70 -24.19 42.47
C ASN A 156 -32.03 -25.44 43.28
N ILE A 157 -31.39 -26.59 42.97
CA ILE A 157 -31.57 -27.83 43.71
C ILE A 157 -31.09 -27.67 45.15
N ILE A 158 -29.91 -27.07 45.37
CA ILE A 158 -29.39 -26.83 46.73
C ILE A 158 -30.31 -25.91 47.53
N ASN A 159 -30.82 -24.83 46.93
CA ASN A 159 -31.73 -23.92 47.59
C ASN A 159 -33.05 -24.61 47.98
N SER A 160 -33.60 -25.44 47.07
CA SER A 160 -34.80 -26.22 47.35
C SER A 160 -34.56 -27.26 48.47
N LEU A 161 -33.42 -27.96 48.41
CA LEU A 161 -33.04 -28.94 49.41
C LEU A 161 -32.84 -28.29 50.79
N SER A 162 -32.20 -27.12 50.83
CA SER A 162 -32.00 -26.35 52.07
C SER A 162 -33.33 -25.92 52.69
N ARG A 163 -34.28 -25.45 51.88
CA ARG A 163 -35.63 -25.13 52.35
C ARG A 163 -36.35 -26.37 52.88
N GLN A 164 -36.25 -27.50 52.18
CA GLN A 164 -36.88 -28.74 52.59
C GLN A 164 -36.28 -29.29 53.90
N PHE A 165 -34.96 -29.18 54.10
CA PHE A 165 -34.34 -29.52 55.37
C PHE A 165 -34.84 -28.62 56.51
N GLN A 166 -34.99 -27.32 56.26
CA GLN A 166 -35.54 -26.40 57.26
C GLN A 166 -37.00 -26.72 57.62
N GLU A 167 -37.82 -27.10 56.62
CA GLU A 167 -39.19 -27.58 56.87
C GLU A 167 -39.20 -28.86 57.70
N TRP A 168 -38.32 -29.82 57.40
CA TRP A 168 -38.18 -31.05 58.18
C TRP A 168 -37.70 -30.78 59.60
N GLU A 169 -36.74 -29.88 59.80
CA GLU A 169 -36.28 -29.45 61.13
C GLU A 169 -37.43 -28.85 61.95
N ASN A 170 -38.26 -27.98 61.36
CA ASN A 170 -39.42 -27.41 62.04
C ASN A 170 -40.43 -28.49 62.46
N ILE A 171 -40.75 -29.44 61.57
CA ILE A 171 -41.69 -30.54 61.87
C ILE A 171 -41.15 -31.42 63.01
N ILE A 172 -39.84 -31.73 62.99
CA ILE A 172 -39.21 -32.51 64.06
C ILE A 172 -39.30 -31.75 65.39
N CYS A 173 -39.02 -30.44 65.39
CA CYS A 173 -39.07 -29.62 66.60
C CYS A 173 -40.50 -29.54 67.18
N GLU A 174 -41.52 -29.35 66.34
CA GLU A 174 -42.93 -29.38 66.76
C GLU A 174 -43.33 -30.73 67.40
N LEU A 175 -42.85 -31.84 66.84
CA LEU A 175 -43.10 -33.18 67.38
C LEU A 175 -42.37 -33.40 68.72
N GLU A 176 -41.15 -32.90 68.87
CA GLU A 176 -40.39 -32.97 70.13
C GLU A 176 -41.06 -32.16 71.24
N GLU A 177 -41.53 -30.95 70.94
CA GLU A 177 -42.26 -30.10 71.90
C GLU A 177 -43.58 -30.77 72.34
N ALA A 178 -44.34 -31.35 71.41
CA ALA A 178 -45.56 -32.10 71.75
C ALA A 178 -45.26 -33.33 72.62
N ALA A 179 -44.15 -34.02 72.37
CA ALA A 179 -43.73 -35.16 73.19
C ALA A 179 -43.31 -34.73 74.62
N GLN A 180 -42.63 -33.60 74.77
CA GLN A 180 -42.22 -33.08 76.10
C GLN A 180 -43.37 -32.54 76.94
N ASN A 181 -44.36 -31.90 76.31
CA ASN A 181 -45.56 -31.43 77.02
C ASN A 181 -46.41 -32.59 77.55
N THR A 182 -46.44 -33.74 76.85
CA THR A 182 -47.15 -34.94 77.34
C THR A 182 -46.39 -35.72 78.41
N THR A 183 -45.10 -35.44 78.63
CA THR A 183 -44.32 -36.04 79.74
C THR A 183 -44.29 -35.19 81.01
N THR A 184 -44.83 -33.96 80.97
CA THR A 184 -44.82 -33.00 82.09
C THR A 184 -46.20 -32.77 82.74
N GLU A 185 -47.26 -33.40 82.21
CA GLU A 185 -48.56 -33.60 82.89
C GLU A 185 -48.62 -34.95 83.62
#